data_AF-F7KPY8-F1
#
_entry.id   AF-F7KPY8-F1
#
_cell.length_a   1.000
_cell.length_b   1.000
_cell.length_c   1.000
_cell.angle_alpha   90.00
_cell.angle_beta   90.00
_cell.angle_gamma   90.00
#
_symmetry.space_group_name_H-M   'P 1'
#
loop_
_entity.id
_entity.type
_entity.pdbx_description
1 polymer ?
#
loop_
_entity_poly.entity_id
_entity_poly.type
_entity_poly.pdbx_seq_one_letter_code
_entity_poly.pdbx_strand_id
1 'polypeptide(L)'
;MKLGKIMKKGSAVALICALALPVLTLVNTQAADRIDTGRLCSLTVKVDTESTTGDFKEDLGQMTIPVALYKVADVDASGRYTELEGFQGLGLDGISASTTAQKWLDMAEAAYGKITDETQKTEEIFVAGGTGSAGNLATGMYLVVPGETFNQDYSYKYTFTPYLTALPGNLYAQGGTDEWLYDPVIGLKAEREEQYGSLIIEKTLSSYNESLGSVDFVFQVEADKNGEAVRSTVERIRFNGAGTQSVVVDRIPVGAQVTVTEVYSGASYTPEGEVVQKATIVAQQLVDAGQAVAATVSFNNKYDDRLIPGTGVVNHFEPPQEEGDDWNWSQK
;
A
#
# COMPACT_ATOMS: atom_id res chain seq x y z
N MET A 1 4.81 7.84 -17.48
CA MET A 1 5.70 7.42 -16.37
C MET A 1 5.93 5.92 -16.52
N LYS A 2 7.18 5.46 -16.72
CA LYS A 2 7.48 4.03 -16.97
C LYS A 2 7.33 3.26 -15.66
N LEU A 3 6.38 2.32 -15.57
CA LEU A 3 6.36 1.35 -14.47
C LEU A 3 7.57 0.43 -14.63
N GLY A 4 8.48 0.51 -13.65
CA GLY A 4 9.51 -0.50 -13.47
C GLY A 4 8.85 -1.80 -13.01
N LYS A 5 9.16 -2.91 -13.68
CA LYS A 5 8.84 -4.26 -13.20
C LYS A 5 9.54 -4.45 -11.86
N ILE A 6 8.77 -4.43 -10.77
CA ILE A 6 9.24 -4.87 -9.45
C ILE A 6 8.53 -6.20 -9.17
N MET A 7 9.21 -7.30 -9.49
CA MET A 7 8.86 -8.60 -8.92
C MET A 7 9.18 -8.54 -7.42
N LYS A 8 8.17 -8.49 -6.56
CA LYS A 8 8.34 -8.68 -5.11
C LYS A 8 7.35 -9.72 -4.61
N LYS A 9 7.90 -10.68 -3.87
CA LYS A 9 7.19 -11.79 -3.22
C LYS A 9 6.30 -11.24 -2.11
N GLY A 10 5.08 -10.83 -2.44
CA GLY A 10 4.02 -10.58 -1.48
C GLY A 10 3.33 -11.89 -1.12
N SER A 11 3.02 -12.07 0.16
CA SER A 11 2.30 -13.25 0.67
C SER A 11 0.89 -13.28 0.05
N ALA A 12 0.71 -14.15 -0.95
CA ALA A 12 -0.56 -14.36 -1.62
C ALA A 12 -1.51 -15.13 -0.70
N VAL A 13 -2.44 -14.43 -0.04
CA VAL A 13 -3.57 -15.10 0.60
C VAL A 13 -4.49 -15.57 -0.53
N ALA A 14 -4.57 -16.90 -0.68
CA ALA A 14 -5.44 -17.56 -1.64
C ALA A 14 -6.90 -17.28 -1.28
N LEU A 15 -7.58 -16.47 -2.10
CA LEU A 15 -9.01 -16.20 -1.94
C LEU A 15 -9.77 -16.50 -3.23
N ILE A 16 -10.95 -17.08 -3.03
CA ILE A 16 -11.78 -17.74 -4.02
C ILE A 16 -12.20 -16.76 -5.12
N CYS A 17 -11.87 -17.11 -6.36
CA CYS A 17 -12.22 -16.34 -7.55
C CYS A 17 -13.74 -16.36 -7.80
N ALA A 18 -14.44 -15.27 -7.52
CA ALA A 18 -15.71 -14.97 -8.17
C ALA A 18 -15.44 -14.19 -9.47
N LEU A 19 -14.67 -14.77 -10.39
CA LEU A 19 -14.71 -14.32 -11.78
C LEU A 19 -16.01 -14.88 -12.36
N ALA A 20 -17.01 -14.02 -12.61
CA ALA A 20 -18.17 -14.39 -13.41
C ALA A 20 -17.70 -14.60 -14.86
N LEU A 21 -17.12 -15.78 -15.12
CA LEU A 21 -16.70 -16.21 -16.44
C LEU A 21 -17.95 -16.65 -17.21
N PRO A 22 -18.25 -16.12 -18.40
CA PRO A 22 -19.23 -16.73 -19.28
C PRO A 22 -18.56 -17.92 -20.00
N VAL A 23 -18.71 -19.13 -19.47
CA VAL A 23 -18.25 -20.37 -20.13
C VAL A 23 -19.47 -21.21 -20.49
N LEU A 24 -19.83 -21.20 -21.77
CA LEU A 24 -20.78 -22.12 -22.38
C LEU A 24 -20.08 -23.44 -22.69
N THR A 25 -20.36 -24.49 -21.92
CA THR A 25 -20.16 -25.88 -22.34
C THR A 25 -21.50 -26.60 -22.37
N LEU A 26 -21.89 -27.13 -23.53
CA LEU A 26 -23.04 -28.02 -23.68
C LEU A 26 -22.89 -29.20 -22.71
N VAL A 27 -23.86 -29.43 -21.80
CA VAL A 27 -24.93 -30.45 -21.91
C VAL A 27 -26.05 -30.19 -20.87
N ASN A 28 -27.08 -29.44 -21.26
CA ASN A 28 -28.50 -29.60 -20.89
C ASN A 28 -29.23 -28.43 -21.54
N THR A 29 -30.07 -28.72 -22.54
CA THR A 29 -30.73 -27.72 -23.38
C THR A 29 -31.89 -27.04 -22.65
N GLN A 30 -31.57 -26.11 -21.77
CA GLN A 30 -32.30 -24.86 -21.66
C GLN A 30 -31.27 -23.79 -21.97
N ALA A 31 -31.34 -23.22 -23.17
CA ALA A 31 -30.48 -22.08 -23.50
C ALA A 31 -30.95 -20.91 -22.66
N ALA A 32 -30.02 -20.18 -22.01
CA ALA A 32 -30.33 -18.88 -21.42
C ALA A 32 -31.25 -18.07 -22.34
N ASP A 33 -32.29 -17.47 -21.73
CA ASP A 33 -33.11 -16.49 -22.44
C ASP A 33 -32.23 -15.37 -22.99
N ARG A 34 -32.70 -14.64 -24.00
CA ARG A 34 -31.93 -13.50 -24.54
C ARG A 34 -31.72 -12.43 -23.46
N ILE A 35 -30.60 -11.72 -23.54
CA ILE A 35 -30.39 -10.53 -22.71
C ILE A 35 -31.47 -9.50 -23.07
N ASP A 36 -32.20 -9.02 -22.07
CA ASP A 36 -33.07 -7.85 -22.18
C ASP A 36 -32.19 -6.60 -22.06
N THR A 37 -31.70 -6.13 -23.21
CA THR A 37 -30.82 -4.96 -23.27
C THR A 37 -31.49 -3.67 -22.83
N GLY A 38 -32.83 -3.62 -22.77
CA GLY A 38 -33.60 -2.48 -22.29
C GLY A 38 -33.77 -2.43 -20.77
N ARG A 39 -33.46 -3.53 -20.07
CA ARG A 39 -33.52 -3.59 -18.61
C ARG A 39 -32.28 -2.95 -18.00
N LEU A 40 -32.50 -2.15 -16.96
CA LEU A 40 -31.42 -1.58 -16.17
C LEU A 40 -30.88 -2.59 -15.15
N CYS A 41 -29.57 -2.56 -14.96
CA CYS A 41 -28.83 -3.34 -14.00
C CYS A 41 -28.54 -2.54 -12.72
N SER A 42 -28.20 -3.27 -11.67
CA SER A 42 -27.46 -2.75 -10.52
C SER A 42 -26.16 -3.53 -10.36
N LEU A 43 -25.23 -2.98 -9.59
CA LEU A 43 -23.98 -3.64 -9.23
C LEU A 43 -23.71 -3.40 -7.76
N THR A 44 -23.44 -4.47 -7.02
CA THR A 44 -22.96 -4.39 -5.64
C THR A 44 -21.50 -4.80 -5.58
N VAL A 45 -20.68 -3.97 -4.95
CA VAL A 45 -19.26 -4.19 -4.74
C VAL A 45 -19.03 -4.46 -3.25
N LYS A 46 -18.29 -5.53 -2.94
CA LYS A 46 -17.93 -5.90 -1.57
C LYS A 46 -16.43 -6.05 -1.42
N VAL A 47 -15.93 -5.83 -0.22
CA VAL A 47 -14.61 -6.29 0.20
C VAL A 47 -14.81 -7.48 1.12
N ASP A 48 -13.97 -8.51 1.01
CA ASP A 48 -14.14 -9.69 1.84
C ASP A 48 -13.68 -9.43 3.29
N THR A 49 -14.63 -9.04 4.13
CA THR A 49 -14.46 -8.88 5.56
C THR A 49 -14.69 -10.17 6.33
N GLU A 50 -15.21 -11.24 5.72
CA GLU A 50 -15.65 -12.44 6.45
C GLU A 50 -14.63 -13.57 6.39
N SER A 51 -13.92 -13.72 5.28
CA SER A 51 -12.85 -14.73 5.15
C SER A 51 -11.48 -14.21 5.56
N THR A 52 -11.36 -12.91 5.84
CA THR A 52 -10.11 -12.28 6.24
C THR A 52 -9.99 -12.17 7.76
N THR A 53 -8.82 -12.53 8.31
CA THR A 53 -8.54 -12.55 9.75
C THR A 53 -7.70 -11.36 10.20
N GLY A 54 -7.89 -10.96 11.46
CA GLY A 54 -7.08 -9.94 12.13
C GLY A 54 -7.23 -8.54 11.57
N ASP A 55 -6.15 -7.75 11.69
CA ASP A 55 -6.09 -6.32 11.40
C ASP A 55 -6.59 -5.95 9.99
N PHE A 56 -6.42 -6.84 9.00
CA PHE A 56 -6.86 -6.57 7.63
C PHE A 56 -8.38 -6.49 7.49
N LYS A 57 -9.14 -7.24 8.31
CA LYS A 57 -10.61 -7.12 8.35
C LYS A 57 -11.02 -5.79 8.95
N GLU A 58 -10.33 -5.35 9.99
CA GLU A 58 -10.62 -4.10 10.69
C GLU A 58 -10.35 -2.90 9.77
N ASP A 59 -9.19 -2.89 9.11
CA ASP A 59 -8.81 -1.88 8.13
C ASP A 59 -9.92 -1.72 7.06
N LEU A 60 -10.24 -2.80 6.34
CA LEU A 60 -11.23 -2.76 5.26
C LEU A 60 -12.65 -2.39 5.71
N GLY A 61 -13.00 -2.70 6.97
CA GLY A 61 -14.29 -2.34 7.54
C GLY A 61 -14.42 -0.85 7.88
N GLN A 62 -13.30 -0.17 8.14
CA GLN A 62 -13.26 1.25 8.53
C GLN A 62 -12.96 2.18 7.34
N MET A 63 -12.42 1.63 6.26
CA MET A 63 -12.07 2.38 5.06
C MET A 63 -13.30 2.74 4.22
N THR A 64 -13.16 3.81 3.44
CA THR A 64 -14.05 4.13 2.33
C THR A 64 -13.25 4.01 1.03
N ILE A 65 -13.62 3.05 0.18
CA ILE A 65 -12.93 2.78 -1.08
C ILE A 65 -13.77 3.36 -2.23
N PRO A 66 -13.29 4.38 -2.96
CA PRO A 66 -13.96 4.83 -4.17
C PRO A 66 -13.74 3.82 -5.29
N VAL A 67 -14.78 3.49 -6.05
CA VAL A 67 -14.75 2.55 -7.15
C VAL A 67 -15.38 3.21 -8.37
N ALA A 68 -14.54 3.59 -9.33
CA ALA A 68 -15.00 4.14 -10.59
C ALA A 68 -15.42 3.03 -11.54
N LEU A 69 -16.57 3.20 -12.18
CA LEU A 69 -17.06 2.32 -13.23
C LEU A 69 -16.98 3.03 -14.57
N TYR A 70 -16.44 2.33 -15.57
CA TYR A 70 -16.43 2.78 -16.96
C TYR A 70 -17.12 1.73 -17.82
N LYS A 71 -18.22 2.08 -18.48
CA LYS A 71 -18.78 1.23 -19.52
C LYS A 71 -17.82 1.23 -20.71
N VAL A 72 -17.29 0.07 -21.07
CA VAL A 72 -16.28 -0.09 -22.13
C VAL A 72 -16.84 -0.74 -23.39
N ALA A 73 -17.99 -1.44 -23.29
CA ALA A 73 -18.68 -2.01 -24.44
C ALA A 73 -20.18 -2.11 -24.20
N ASP A 74 -20.96 -2.00 -25.27
CA ASP A 74 -22.36 -2.43 -25.31
C ASP A 74 -22.45 -3.95 -25.48
N VAL A 75 -23.55 -4.53 -25.05
CA VAL A 75 -23.87 -5.96 -25.26
C VAL A 75 -25.20 -6.08 -26.01
N ASP A 76 -25.26 -6.97 -26.99
CA ASP A 76 -26.52 -7.27 -27.68
C ASP A 76 -27.31 -8.40 -27.01
N ALA A 77 -28.54 -8.65 -27.49
CA ALA A 77 -29.42 -9.69 -26.96
C ALA A 77 -28.85 -11.12 -27.06
N SER A 78 -27.78 -11.33 -27.83
CA SER A 78 -27.06 -12.60 -27.99
C SER A 78 -25.79 -12.69 -27.13
N GLY A 79 -25.45 -11.66 -26.37
CA GLY A 79 -24.25 -11.61 -25.53
C GLY A 79 -22.98 -11.19 -26.28
N ARG A 80 -23.09 -10.63 -27.49
CA ARG A 80 -21.94 -10.12 -28.24
C ARG A 80 -21.65 -8.67 -27.85
N TYR A 81 -20.37 -8.39 -27.63
CA TYR A 81 -19.91 -7.07 -27.20
C TYR A 81 -19.48 -6.19 -28.38
N THR A 82 -19.81 -4.91 -28.30
CA THR A 82 -19.32 -3.85 -29.20
C THR A 82 -18.60 -2.80 -28.37
N GLU A 83 -17.28 -2.71 -28.54
CA GLU A 83 -16.42 -1.76 -27.81
C GLU A 83 -16.80 -0.31 -28.11
N LEU A 84 -16.85 0.51 -27.05
CA LEU A 84 -17.19 1.92 -27.13
C LEU A 84 -16.01 2.78 -27.58
N GLU A 85 -16.31 4.02 -27.99
CA GLU A 85 -15.27 5.00 -28.32
C GLU A 85 -14.33 5.26 -27.14
N GLY A 86 -13.03 5.29 -27.40
CA GLY A 86 -11.99 5.38 -26.38
C GLY A 86 -11.56 4.02 -25.82
N PHE A 87 -12.37 2.97 -26.02
CA PHE A 87 -12.10 1.61 -25.57
C PHE A 87 -11.96 0.61 -26.71
N GLN A 88 -11.70 1.05 -27.95
CA GLN A 88 -11.49 0.13 -29.07
C GLN A 88 -10.16 -0.65 -28.96
N GLY A 89 -10.15 -1.87 -29.49
CA GLY A 89 -9.01 -2.77 -29.52
C GLY A 89 -8.79 -3.56 -28.23
N LEU A 90 -9.84 -3.82 -27.43
CA LEU A 90 -9.74 -4.68 -26.25
C LEU A 90 -9.80 -6.17 -26.60
N GLY A 91 -10.40 -6.52 -27.74
CA GLY A 91 -10.56 -7.90 -28.18
C GLY A 91 -11.78 -8.58 -27.56
N LEU A 92 -12.80 -7.81 -27.18
CA LEU A 92 -14.04 -8.32 -26.59
C LEU A 92 -14.89 -9.13 -27.58
N ASP A 93 -14.65 -8.99 -28.89
CA ASP A 93 -15.28 -9.77 -29.95
C ASP A 93 -14.78 -11.23 -30.00
N GLY A 94 -13.56 -11.48 -29.51
CA GLY A 94 -12.92 -12.79 -29.49
C GLY A 94 -13.19 -13.62 -28.22
N ILE A 95 -14.00 -13.14 -27.29
CA ILE A 95 -14.25 -13.85 -26.03
C ILE A 95 -15.07 -15.13 -26.27
N SER A 96 -14.76 -16.16 -25.50
CA SER A 96 -15.47 -17.43 -25.55
C SER A 96 -15.33 -18.17 -24.22
N ALA A 97 -15.94 -19.35 -24.16
CA ALA A 97 -15.75 -20.32 -23.08
C ALA A 97 -14.27 -20.68 -22.80
N SER A 98 -13.37 -20.45 -23.75
CA SER A 98 -11.93 -20.72 -23.59
C SER A 98 -11.10 -19.50 -23.16
N THR A 99 -11.73 -18.34 -22.95
CA THR A 99 -11.03 -17.15 -22.47
C THR A 99 -10.52 -17.37 -21.06
N THR A 100 -9.21 -17.30 -20.88
CA THR A 100 -8.54 -17.56 -19.60
C THR A 100 -8.63 -16.35 -18.67
N ALA A 101 -8.44 -16.57 -17.37
CA ALA A 101 -8.33 -15.48 -16.39
C ALA A 101 -7.22 -14.47 -16.74
N GLN A 102 -6.09 -14.94 -17.29
CA GLN A 102 -5.03 -14.05 -17.76
C GLN A 102 -5.48 -13.16 -18.92
N LYS A 103 -6.21 -13.70 -19.91
CA LYS A 103 -6.75 -12.88 -21.00
C LYS A 103 -7.73 -11.83 -20.49
N TRP A 104 -8.57 -12.17 -19.51
CA TRP A 104 -9.46 -11.21 -18.85
C TRP A 104 -8.68 -10.09 -18.15
N LEU A 105 -7.59 -10.44 -17.47
CA LEU A 105 -6.70 -9.47 -16.83
C LEU A 105 -6.03 -8.57 -17.88
N ASP A 106 -5.50 -9.14 -18.96
CA ASP A 106 -4.87 -8.38 -20.04
C ASP A 106 -5.85 -7.38 -20.69
N MET A 107 -7.11 -7.79 -20.89
CA MET A 107 -8.16 -6.89 -21.40
C MET A 107 -8.50 -5.77 -20.40
N ALA A 108 -8.57 -6.08 -19.11
CA ALA A 108 -8.80 -5.09 -18.07
C ALA A 108 -7.65 -4.08 -17.97
N GLU A 109 -6.39 -4.54 -18.02
CA GLU A 109 -5.21 -3.69 -18.05
C GLU A 109 -5.19 -2.81 -19.31
N ALA A 110 -5.53 -3.37 -20.47
CA ALA A 110 -5.64 -2.60 -21.71
C ALA A 110 -6.74 -1.53 -21.65
N ALA A 111 -7.88 -1.83 -21.02
CA ALA A 111 -8.96 -0.87 -20.81
C ALA A 111 -8.53 0.22 -19.81
N TYR A 112 -7.89 -0.17 -18.70
CA TYR A 112 -7.38 0.76 -17.70
C TYR A 112 -6.33 1.71 -18.30
N GLY A 113 -5.43 1.20 -19.14
CA GLY A 113 -4.42 2.01 -19.84
C GLY A 113 -4.98 3.00 -20.87
N LYS A 114 -6.28 2.92 -21.20
CA LYS A 114 -6.98 3.90 -22.05
C LYS A 114 -7.68 5.01 -21.27
N ILE A 115 -7.78 4.89 -19.94
CA ILE A 115 -8.35 5.93 -19.08
C ILE A 115 -7.40 7.13 -19.06
N THR A 116 -7.98 8.31 -19.20
CA THR A 116 -7.33 9.61 -19.07
C THR A 116 -8.14 10.49 -18.12
N ASP A 117 -7.61 11.65 -17.73
CA ASP A 117 -8.33 12.61 -16.88
C ASP A 117 -9.63 13.13 -17.52
N GLU A 118 -9.77 13.02 -18.85
CA GLU A 118 -10.98 13.41 -19.59
C GLU A 118 -12.01 12.28 -19.72
N THR A 119 -11.64 11.04 -19.38
CA THR A 119 -12.53 9.88 -19.51
C THR A 119 -13.65 9.97 -18.48
N GLN A 120 -14.89 10.11 -18.94
CA GLN A 120 -16.05 10.21 -18.06
C GLN A 120 -16.36 8.85 -17.41
N LYS A 121 -16.39 8.84 -16.06
CA LYS A 121 -16.92 7.72 -15.29
C LYS A 121 -18.40 7.53 -15.64
N THR A 122 -18.81 6.28 -15.86
CA THR A 122 -20.23 5.95 -15.98
C THR A 122 -20.92 6.09 -14.63
N GLU A 123 -20.24 5.70 -13.55
CA GLU A 123 -20.73 5.81 -12.18
C GLU A 123 -19.56 5.73 -11.20
N GLU A 124 -19.76 6.17 -9.95
CA GLU A 124 -18.82 5.99 -8.86
C GLU A 124 -19.50 5.39 -7.62
N ILE A 125 -18.98 4.26 -7.16
CA ILE A 125 -19.45 3.56 -5.96
C ILE A 125 -18.48 3.85 -4.82
N PHE A 126 -19.01 4.22 -3.65
CA PHE A 126 -18.23 4.27 -2.41
C PHE A 126 -18.51 3.01 -1.59
N VAL A 127 -17.50 2.16 -1.45
CA VAL A 127 -17.58 0.98 -0.60
C VAL A 127 -17.17 1.39 0.81
N ALA A 128 -18.16 1.54 1.69
CA ALA A 128 -17.98 1.93 3.09
C ALA A 128 -18.57 0.84 3.99
N GLY A 129 -17.85 0.47 5.05
CA GLY A 129 -18.27 -0.67 5.90
C GLY A 129 -18.30 -2.00 5.14
N GLY A 130 -17.44 -2.15 4.12
CA GLY A 130 -17.29 -3.38 3.35
C GLY A 130 -18.25 -3.58 2.18
N THR A 131 -19.22 -2.69 1.93
CA THR A 131 -20.17 -2.81 0.81
C THR A 131 -20.54 -1.46 0.19
N GLY A 132 -20.84 -1.46 -1.10
CA GLY A 132 -21.39 -0.32 -1.82
C GLY A 132 -22.12 -0.77 -3.09
N SER A 133 -23.10 0.00 -3.57
CA SER A 133 -23.89 -0.40 -4.75
C SER A 133 -24.25 0.80 -5.62
N ALA A 134 -24.38 0.56 -6.93
CA ALA A 134 -25.00 1.47 -7.89
C ALA A 134 -26.18 0.78 -8.59
N GLY A 135 -27.19 1.55 -8.96
CA GLY A 135 -28.33 1.11 -9.77
C GLY A 135 -28.40 1.88 -11.08
N ASN A 136 -29.43 1.60 -11.89
CA ASN A 136 -29.69 2.28 -13.16
C ASN A 136 -28.54 2.18 -14.19
N LEU A 137 -27.77 1.10 -14.15
CA LEU A 137 -26.69 0.84 -15.09
C LEU A 137 -27.25 0.21 -16.36
N ALA A 138 -26.80 0.67 -17.53
CA ALA A 138 -27.16 0.02 -18.78
C ALA A 138 -26.51 -1.36 -18.89
N THR A 139 -27.08 -2.24 -19.71
CA THR A 139 -26.42 -3.51 -20.06
C THR A 139 -25.12 -3.24 -20.85
N GLY A 140 -24.06 -4.01 -20.60
CA GLY A 140 -22.76 -3.89 -21.24
C GLY A 140 -21.61 -4.49 -20.45
N MET A 141 -20.38 -4.27 -20.94
CA MET A 141 -19.15 -4.58 -20.23
C MET A 141 -18.66 -3.34 -19.48
N TYR A 142 -18.27 -3.52 -18.22
CA TYR A 142 -17.78 -2.46 -17.36
C TYR A 142 -16.37 -2.77 -16.87
N LEU A 143 -15.49 -1.78 -16.93
CA LEU A 143 -14.22 -1.77 -16.21
C LEU A 143 -14.47 -1.21 -14.81
N VAL A 144 -14.08 -1.99 -13.81
CA VAL A 144 -14.14 -1.66 -12.39
C VAL A 144 -12.76 -1.20 -11.94
N VAL A 145 -12.66 0.04 -11.47
CA VAL A 145 -11.40 0.67 -11.05
C VAL A 145 -11.52 1.16 -9.61
N PRO A 146 -11.11 0.35 -8.62
CA PRO A 146 -11.02 0.80 -7.25
C PRO A 146 -9.84 1.75 -7.08
N GLY A 147 -10.03 2.84 -6.34
CA GLY A 147 -8.97 3.77 -5.98
C GLY A 147 -8.09 3.23 -4.86
N GLU A 148 -6.83 3.63 -4.88
CA GLU A 148 -5.93 3.42 -3.74
C GLU A 148 -6.48 4.13 -2.51
N THR A 149 -6.31 3.53 -1.34
CA THR A 149 -6.77 4.11 -0.08
C THR A 149 -5.89 3.63 1.08
N PHE A 150 -5.91 4.35 2.19
CA PHE A 150 -5.11 4.04 3.37
C PHE A 150 -6.02 3.61 4.51
N ASN A 151 -5.48 2.78 5.40
CA ASN A 151 -6.13 2.57 6.68
C ASN A 151 -6.03 3.83 7.56
N GLN A 152 -6.77 3.84 8.67
CA GLN A 152 -7.00 5.06 9.46
C GLN A 152 -5.71 5.71 10.00
N ASP A 153 -4.73 4.90 10.39
CA ASP A 153 -3.44 5.36 10.93
C ASP A 153 -2.34 5.52 9.86
N TYR A 154 -2.68 5.28 8.59
CA TYR A 154 -1.77 5.32 7.44
C TYR A 154 -0.60 4.34 7.54
N SER A 155 -0.70 3.29 8.35
CA SER A 155 0.31 2.25 8.44
C SER A 155 0.34 1.32 7.22
N TYR A 156 -0.77 1.24 6.48
CA TYR A 156 -0.89 0.46 5.26
C TYR A 156 -1.58 1.26 4.15
N LYS A 157 -1.05 1.10 2.93
CA LYS A 157 -1.73 1.48 1.69
C LYS A 157 -2.38 0.25 1.08
N TYR A 158 -3.64 0.39 0.68
CA TYR A 158 -4.39 -0.63 -0.03
C TYR A 158 -4.49 -0.26 -1.50
N THR A 159 -4.08 -1.20 -2.33
CA THR A 159 -4.19 -1.12 -3.79
C THR A 159 -5.05 -2.26 -4.29
N PHE A 160 -5.66 -2.09 -5.47
CA PHE A 160 -6.60 -3.06 -6.00
C PHE A 160 -6.36 -3.27 -7.48
N THR A 161 -6.47 -4.51 -7.94
CA THR A 161 -6.37 -4.82 -9.37
C THR A 161 -7.67 -4.44 -10.09
N PRO A 162 -7.65 -3.57 -11.11
CA PRO A 162 -8.81 -3.33 -11.96
C PRO A 162 -9.24 -4.60 -12.70
N TYR A 163 -10.54 -4.75 -12.96
CA TYR A 163 -11.06 -5.91 -13.70
C TYR A 163 -12.34 -5.59 -14.47
N LEU A 164 -12.67 -6.45 -15.44
CA LEU A 164 -13.89 -6.34 -16.24
C LEU A 164 -15.04 -7.12 -15.59
N THR A 165 -16.25 -6.57 -15.66
CA THR A 165 -17.48 -7.24 -15.21
C THR A 165 -18.62 -7.00 -16.22
N ALA A 166 -19.41 -8.04 -16.47
CA ALA A 166 -20.55 -7.99 -17.38
C ALA A 166 -21.84 -7.65 -16.64
N LEU A 167 -22.65 -6.77 -17.23
CA LEU A 167 -24.01 -6.45 -16.79
C LEU A 167 -25.00 -6.73 -17.94
N PRO A 168 -25.95 -7.67 -17.80
CA PRO A 168 -26.10 -8.61 -16.68
C PRO A 168 -24.94 -9.63 -16.63
N GLY A 169 -24.69 -10.17 -15.44
CA GLY A 169 -23.80 -11.31 -15.23
C GLY A 169 -24.50 -12.65 -15.47
N ASN A 170 -23.76 -13.74 -15.37
CA ASN A 170 -24.29 -15.10 -15.43
C ASN A 170 -23.42 -16.01 -14.55
N LEU A 171 -24.05 -16.95 -13.82
CA LEU A 171 -23.38 -17.83 -12.86
C LEU A 171 -23.21 -19.28 -13.35
N TYR A 172 -23.61 -19.58 -14.59
CA TYR A 172 -23.60 -20.92 -15.16
C TYR A 172 -22.22 -21.59 -15.07
N ALA A 173 -21.15 -20.85 -15.40
CA ALA A 173 -19.78 -21.38 -15.35
C ALA A 173 -19.28 -21.71 -13.93
N GLN A 174 -19.97 -21.21 -12.90
CA GLN A 174 -19.67 -21.49 -11.50
C GLN A 174 -20.59 -22.59 -10.93
N GLY A 175 -21.31 -23.31 -11.79
CA GLY A 175 -22.29 -24.33 -11.39
C GLY A 175 -23.65 -23.75 -10.94
N GLY A 176 -23.90 -22.47 -11.24
CA GLY A 176 -25.16 -21.79 -10.96
C GLY A 176 -26.22 -21.99 -12.06
N THR A 177 -27.29 -21.19 -12.00
CA THR A 177 -28.37 -21.20 -13.01
C THR A 177 -27.90 -20.54 -14.31
N ASP A 178 -28.51 -20.94 -15.43
CA ASP A 178 -28.30 -20.29 -16.74
C ASP A 178 -29.18 -19.03 -16.92
N GLU A 179 -29.44 -18.31 -15.82
CA GLU A 179 -30.25 -17.09 -15.81
C GLU A 179 -29.35 -15.85 -15.80
N TRP A 180 -29.77 -14.79 -16.49
CA TRP A 180 -29.10 -13.50 -16.46
C TRP A 180 -29.32 -12.79 -15.12
N LEU A 181 -28.22 -12.46 -14.44
CA LEU A 181 -28.20 -11.74 -13.19
C LEU A 181 -28.05 -10.25 -13.46
N TYR A 182 -29.13 -9.47 -13.30
CA TYR A 182 -29.12 -8.03 -13.55
C TYR A 182 -28.61 -7.22 -12.34
N ASP A 183 -28.38 -7.87 -11.21
CA ASP A 183 -27.95 -7.30 -9.94
C ASP A 183 -26.73 -8.06 -9.34
N PRO A 184 -25.63 -8.24 -10.10
CA PRO A 184 -24.48 -8.99 -9.62
C PRO A 184 -23.81 -8.37 -8.39
N VAL A 185 -23.20 -9.24 -7.60
CA VAL A 185 -22.32 -8.89 -6.48
C VAL A 185 -20.89 -9.27 -6.85
N ILE A 186 -19.96 -8.32 -6.80
CA ILE A 186 -18.55 -8.51 -7.10
C ILE A 186 -17.67 -8.19 -5.89
N GLY A 187 -16.50 -8.83 -5.82
CA GLY A 187 -15.51 -8.64 -4.75
C GLY A 187 -14.32 -7.80 -5.21
N LEU A 188 -13.81 -6.92 -4.35
CA LEU A 188 -12.53 -6.26 -4.57
C LEU A 188 -11.36 -7.15 -4.17
N LYS A 189 -10.28 -7.11 -4.95
CA LYS A 189 -9.03 -7.81 -4.65
C LYS A 189 -8.02 -6.81 -4.13
N ALA A 190 -7.85 -6.78 -2.82
CA ALA A 190 -6.95 -5.86 -2.13
C ALA A 190 -5.55 -6.47 -1.98
N GLU A 191 -4.54 -5.65 -2.25
CA GLU A 191 -3.16 -5.86 -1.80
C GLU A 191 -2.81 -4.74 -0.82
N ARG A 192 -2.14 -5.07 0.29
CA ARG A 192 -1.63 -4.06 1.23
C ARG A 192 -0.12 -3.90 1.14
N GLU A 193 0.32 -2.66 1.27
CA GLU A 193 1.72 -2.26 1.32
C GLU A 193 1.99 -1.52 2.63
N GLU A 194 2.94 -2.01 3.44
CA GLU A 194 3.36 -1.32 4.66
C GLU A 194 3.98 0.05 4.33
N GLN A 195 3.56 1.06 5.09
CA GLN A 195 4.05 2.42 4.95
C GLN A 195 5.14 2.71 5.98
N TYR A 196 6.02 3.64 5.63
CA TYR A 196 7.18 4.00 6.43
C TYR A 196 7.23 5.51 6.68
N GLY A 197 7.91 5.88 7.75
CA GLY A 197 8.29 7.25 8.07
C GLY A 197 9.76 7.33 8.48
N SER A 198 10.12 8.49 9.02
CA SER A 198 11.48 8.80 9.43
C SER A 198 11.50 9.37 10.84
N LEU A 199 12.61 9.11 11.54
CA LEU A 199 12.93 9.69 12.83
C LEU A 199 14.03 10.75 12.65
N ILE A 200 13.85 11.91 13.26
CA ILE A 200 14.87 12.95 13.37
C ILE A 200 15.45 12.90 14.78
N ILE A 201 16.76 12.72 14.89
CA ILE A 201 17.48 12.85 16.15
C ILE A 201 18.20 14.18 16.11
N GLU A 202 17.78 15.09 16.98
CA GLU A 202 18.41 16.39 17.16
C GLU A 202 19.35 16.36 18.36
N LYS A 203 20.54 16.91 18.19
CA LYS A 203 21.52 17.09 19.26
C LYS A 203 21.90 18.55 19.34
N THR A 204 21.85 19.10 20.53
CA THR A 204 22.39 20.43 20.83
C THR A 204 23.57 20.31 21.77
N LEU A 205 24.63 21.07 21.47
CA LEU A 205 25.80 21.23 22.31
C LEU A 205 25.85 22.68 22.80
N SER A 206 25.50 22.89 24.06
CA SER A 206 25.39 24.23 24.69
C SER A 206 26.74 24.92 24.83
N SER A 207 27.81 24.13 25.08
CA SER A 207 29.18 24.62 25.21
C SER A 207 30.16 23.60 24.63
N TYR A 208 31.25 24.10 24.05
CA TYR A 208 32.24 23.31 23.32
C TYR A 208 33.66 23.79 23.65
N ASN A 209 34.61 22.86 23.78
CA ASN A 209 36.02 23.18 23.99
C ASN A 209 36.81 22.95 22.70
N GLU A 210 37.25 24.04 22.05
CA GLU A 210 38.01 24.00 20.80
C GLU A 210 39.34 23.22 20.92
N SER A 211 39.97 23.20 22.10
CA SER A 211 41.25 22.51 22.31
C SER A 211 41.13 20.99 22.27
N LEU A 212 39.92 20.44 22.46
CA LEU A 212 39.67 19.00 22.37
C LEU A 212 39.40 18.51 20.94
N GLY A 213 39.18 19.43 19.99
CA GLY A 213 38.83 19.07 18.61
C GLY A 213 37.44 18.45 18.49
N SER A 214 37.21 17.67 17.43
CA SER A 214 35.91 17.09 17.13
C SER A 214 35.41 16.16 18.24
N VAL A 215 34.11 16.22 18.54
CA VAL A 215 33.46 15.29 19.48
C VAL A 215 32.33 14.53 18.78
N ASP A 216 32.25 13.24 19.05
CA ASP A 216 31.21 12.34 18.56
C ASP A 216 30.22 12.01 19.69
N PHE A 217 28.92 12.03 19.37
CA PHE A 217 27.84 11.52 20.20
C PHE A 217 27.19 10.33 19.49
N VAL A 218 26.84 9.29 20.25
CA VAL A 218 26.32 8.04 19.69
C VAL A 218 24.96 7.71 20.29
N PHE A 219 24.01 7.40 19.41
CA PHE A 219 22.63 7.12 19.73
C PHE A 219 22.27 5.72 19.28
N GLN A 220 21.81 4.88 20.20
CA GLN A 220 21.19 3.60 19.88
C GLN A 220 19.70 3.85 19.60
N VAL A 221 19.22 3.36 18.46
CA VAL A 221 17.85 3.52 18.01
C VAL A 221 17.22 2.14 17.90
N GLU A 222 16.17 1.93 18.69
CA GLU A 222 15.41 0.68 18.72
C GLU A 222 13.95 1.00 18.40
N ALA A 223 13.37 0.32 17.41
CA ALA A 223 11.97 0.46 17.06
C ALA A 223 11.25 -0.87 17.25
N ASP A 224 10.14 -0.81 17.97
CA ASP A 224 9.22 -1.92 18.20
C ASP A 224 7.88 -1.62 17.54
N LYS A 225 7.29 -2.61 16.85
CA LYS A 225 5.91 -2.53 16.36
C LYS A 225 5.20 -3.80 16.78
N ASN A 226 4.10 -3.64 17.52
CA ASN A 226 3.29 -4.75 18.03
C ASN A 226 4.09 -5.79 18.85
N GLY A 227 5.13 -5.37 19.58
CA GLY A 227 5.97 -6.25 20.39
C GLY A 227 7.06 -6.99 19.60
N GLU A 228 7.25 -6.66 18.32
CA GLU A 228 8.34 -7.15 17.49
C GLU A 228 9.35 -6.03 17.19
N ALA A 229 10.64 -6.34 17.37
CA ALA A 229 11.72 -5.42 17.01
C ALA A 229 11.85 -5.29 15.49
N VAL A 230 11.45 -4.14 14.95
CA VAL A 230 11.48 -3.85 13.50
C VAL A 230 12.71 -3.05 13.07
N ARG A 231 13.42 -2.43 14.03
CA ARG A 231 14.68 -1.72 13.78
C ARG A 231 15.60 -1.77 15.00
N SER A 232 16.88 -1.99 14.75
CA SER A 232 17.96 -1.72 15.71
C SER A 232 19.14 -1.16 14.93
N THR A 233 19.57 0.06 15.26
CA THR A 233 20.69 0.74 14.59
C THR A 233 21.40 1.68 15.55
N VAL A 234 22.58 2.14 15.16
CA VAL A 234 23.35 3.14 15.90
C VAL A 234 23.66 4.30 14.99
N GLU A 235 23.38 5.51 15.45
CA GLU A 235 23.65 6.76 14.73
C GLU A 235 24.70 7.59 15.45
N ARG A 236 25.48 8.36 14.68
CA ARG A 236 26.53 9.26 15.19
C ARG A 236 26.27 10.68 14.73
N ILE A 237 26.44 11.63 15.63
CA ILE A 237 26.49 13.06 15.31
C ILE A 237 27.84 13.63 15.76
N ARG A 238 28.53 14.38 14.86
CA ARG A 238 29.86 14.93 15.10
C ARG A 238 29.84 16.45 15.18
N PHE A 239 30.30 16.99 16.29
CA PHE A 239 30.45 18.43 16.49
C PHE A 239 31.90 18.88 16.35
N ASN A 240 32.07 20.05 15.74
CA ASN A 240 33.33 20.81 15.66
C ASN A 240 33.17 22.22 16.28
N GLY A 241 32.14 22.39 17.11
CA GLY A 241 31.68 23.68 17.64
C GLY A 241 30.40 23.49 18.46
N ALA A 242 29.99 24.51 19.20
CA ALA A 242 28.67 24.54 19.84
C ALA A 242 27.55 24.74 18.80
N GLY A 243 26.31 24.38 19.16
CA GLY A 243 25.13 24.54 18.30
C GLY A 243 24.30 23.26 18.19
N THR A 244 23.43 23.20 17.18
CA THR A 244 22.52 22.08 16.95
C THR A 244 22.85 21.37 15.64
N GLN A 245 22.83 20.05 15.65
CA GLN A 245 22.91 19.20 14.46
C GLN A 245 21.86 18.09 14.56
N SER A 246 21.56 17.45 13.43
CA SER A 246 20.62 16.35 13.38
C SER A 246 21.08 15.24 12.45
N VAL A 247 20.51 14.06 12.67
CA VAL A 247 20.59 12.90 11.76
C VAL A 247 19.19 12.35 11.56
N VAL A 248 18.91 11.86 10.36
CA VAL A 248 17.63 11.27 9.99
C VAL A 248 17.79 9.75 9.86
N VAL A 249 16.90 9.00 10.50
CA VAL A 249 16.79 7.55 10.35
C VAL A 249 15.52 7.26 9.57
N ASP A 250 15.67 6.98 8.28
CA ASP A 250 14.56 6.71 7.38
C ASP A 250 14.05 5.27 7.46
N ARG A 251 12.90 5.05 6.81
CA ARG A 251 12.30 3.72 6.56
C ARG A 251 11.99 2.92 7.83
N ILE A 252 11.47 3.60 8.86
CA ILE A 252 10.92 2.92 10.04
C ILE A 252 9.41 2.73 9.83
N PRO A 253 8.83 1.54 10.10
CA PRO A 253 7.40 1.31 9.91
C PRO A 253 6.54 2.33 10.65
N VAL A 254 5.48 2.82 10.00
CA VAL A 254 4.50 3.70 10.64
C VAL A 254 3.84 2.98 11.82
N GLY A 255 3.62 3.73 12.90
CA GLY A 255 3.10 3.22 14.17
C GLY A 255 4.16 2.55 15.05
N ALA A 256 5.41 2.37 14.58
CA ALA A 256 6.47 1.84 15.41
C ALA A 256 6.83 2.80 16.55
N GLN A 257 6.99 2.23 17.74
CA GLN A 257 7.46 2.92 18.94
C GLN A 257 8.98 2.88 18.96
N VAL A 258 9.59 4.04 18.80
CA VAL A 258 11.04 4.19 18.81
C VAL A 258 11.51 4.62 20.19
N THR A 259 12.54 3.96 20.68
CA THR A 259 13.36 4.39 21.82
C THR A 259 14.75 4.75 21.33
N VAL A 260 15.18 5.97 21.61
CA VAL A 260 16.53 6.44 21.31
C VAL A 260 17.28 6.63 22.61
N THR A 261 18.43 5.99 22.75
CA THR A 261 19.32 6.12 23.92
C THR A 261 20.64 6.73 23.49
N GLU A 262 21.05 7.83 24.12
CA GLU A 262 22.40 8.35 24.00
C GLU A 262 23.36 7.45 24.79
N VAL A 263 23.98 6.51 24.09
CA VAL A 263 24.87 5.50 24.67
C VAL A 263 26.31 6.00 24.82
N TYR A 264 26.67 7.08 24.11
CA TYR A 264 27.95 7.75 24.29
C TYR A 264 27.80 9.27 24.14
N SER A 265 28.13 9.97 25.22
CA SER A 265 27.95 11.41 25.35
C SER A 265 29.16 12.25 24.98
N GLY A 266 30.20 11.65 24.39
CA GLY A 266 31.46 12.34 24.11
C GLY A 266 32.36 12.48 25.34
N ALA A 267 33.66 12.28 25.18
CA ALA A 267 34.62 12.49 26.25
C ALA A 267 34.68 13.98 26.65
N SER A 268 34.58 14.28 27.95
CA SER A 268 34.53 15.64 28.51
C SER A 268 33.20 16.39 28.31
N TYR A 269 32.13 15.66 28.02
CA TYR A 269 30.78 16.21 27.89
C TYR A 269 29.80 15.43 28.75
N THR A 270 28.78 16.12 29.25
CA THR A 270 27.70 15.53 30.05
C THR A 270 26.34 15.88 29.47
N PRO A 271 25.36 14.95 29.52
CA PRO A 271 23.97 15.24 29.23
C PRO A 271 23.36 16.30 30.14
N GLU A 272 22.56 17.17 29.52
CA GLU A 272 21.67 18.14 30.13
C GLU A 272 20.22 17.69 29.90
N GLY A 273 19.83 16.57 30.53
CA GLY A 273 18.48 16.03 30.40
C GLY A 273 18.46 14.50 30.44
N GLU A 274 17.35 13.94 29.96
CA GLU A 274 17.19 12.49 29.83
C GLU A 274 18.03 11.96 28.66
N VAL A 275 18.76 10.88 28.92
CA VAL A 275 19.56 10.16 27.92
C VAL A 275 18.74 9.14 27.12
N VAL A 276 17.46 8.99 27.44
CA VAL A 276 16.51 8.14 26.71
C VAL A 276 15.34 9.00 26.27
N GLN A 277 15.00 8.94 25.00
CA GLN A 277 13.85 9.63 24.40
C GLN A 277 13.00 8.62 23.64
N LYS A 278 11.70 8.92 23.50
CA LYS A 278 10.76 8.06 22.78
C LYS A 278 9.94 8.85 21.76
N ALA A 279 9.62 8.23 20.63
CA ALA A 279 8.75 8.80 19.62
C ALA A 279 7.96 7.70 18.89
N THR A 280 6.85 8.08 18.28
CA THR A 280 6.05 7.21 17.41
C THR A 280 6.24 7.64 15.96
N ILE A 281 6.49 6.68 15.06
CA ILE A 281 6.67 7.00 13.64
C ILE A 281 5.33 7.32 12.99
N VAL A 282 5.31 8.44 12.27
CA VAL A 282 4.19 8.89 11.44
C VAL A 282 4.48 8.64 9.96
N ALA A 283 3.43 8.49 9.15
CA ALA A 283 3.58 8.28 7.72
C ALA A 283 4.25 9.47 7.01
N GLN A 284 5.29 9.19 6.21
CA GLN A 284 6.06 10.23 5.52
C GLN A 284 5.17 11.13 4.66
N GLN A 285 4.19 10.55 3.96
CA GLN A 285 3.26 11.32 3.11
C GLN A 285 2.43 12.35 3.89
N LEU A 286 2.12 12.11 5.17
CA LEU A 286 1.41 13.08 6.01
C LEU A 286 2.35 14.24 6.38
N VAL A 287 3.63 13.96 6.58
CA VAL A 287 4.66 14.98 6.84
C VAL A 287 4.85 15.84 5.58
N ASP A 288 5.02 15.22 4.42
CA ASP A 288 5.22 15.91 3.14
C ASP A 288 4.02 16.79 2.76
N ALA A 289 2.80 16.34 3.11
CA ALA A 289 1.57 17.10 2.93
C ALA A 289 1.34 18.21 3.99
N GLY A 290 2.23 18.34 4.99
CA GLY A 290 2.07 19.29 6.10
C GLY A 290 0.92 18.96 7.06
N GLN A 291 0.47 17.71 7.07
CA GLN A 291 -0.63 17.20 7.90
C GLN A 291 -0.14 16.56 9.21
N ALA A 292 1.16 16.22 9.29
CA ALA A 292 1.81 15.71 10.49
C ALA A 292 3.21 16.30 10.64
N VAL A 293 3.78 16.18 11.84
CA VAL A 293 5.18 16.53 12.12
C VAL A 293 6.00 15.24 12.20
N ALA A 294 7.17 15.21 11.58
CA ALA A 294 8.07 14.07 11.64
C ALA A 294 8.42 13.70 13.09
N ALA A 295 8.53 12.40 13.36
CA ALA A 295 8.94 11.90 14.66
C ALA A 295 10.32 12.49 15.00
N THR A 296 10.41 13.26 16.08
CA THR A 296 11.63 13.97 16.45
C THR A 296 11.94 13.75 17.92
N VAL A 297 13.20 13.45 18.23
CA VAL A 297 13.72 13.39 19.60
C VAL A 297 14.92 14.33 19.72
N SER A 298 15.08 14.96 20.87
CA SER A 298 16.12 15.97 21.07
C SER A 298 16.95 15.66 22.32
N PHE A 299 18.26 15.84 22.20
CA PHE A 299 19.24 15.63 23.26
C PHE A 299 20.11 16.89 23.42
N ASN A 300 20.50 17.20 24.64
CA ASN A 300 21.34 18.38 24.94
C ASN A 300 22.53 17.96 25.79
N ASN A 301 23.75 18.37 25.43
CA ASN A 301 24.94 18.20 26.26
C ASN A 301 25.69 19.52 26.45
N LYS A 302 26.55 19.55 27.48
CA LYS A 302 27.53 20.60 27.69
C LYS A 302 28.90 20.03 27.98
N TYR A 303 29.93 20.85 27.74
CA TYR A 303 31.28 20.60 28.21
C TYR A 303 31.30 20.56 29.75
N ASP A 304 32.06 19.62 30.33
CA ASP A 304 32.06 19.33 31.78
C ASP A 304 33.35 19.73 32.52
N ASP A 305 34.15 20.61 31.91
CA ASP A 305 35.41 21.13 32.43
C ASP A 305 36.57 20.12 32.56
N ARG A 306 36.40 18.90 32.05
CA ARG A 306 37.48 17.89 32.00
C ARG A 306 38.23 17.93 30.68
N LEU A 307 39.49 17.52 30.68
CA LEU A 307 40.32 17.40 29.47
C LEU A 307 40.62 15.92 29.19
N ILE A 308 39.56 15.17 28.87
CA ILE A 308 39.65 13.76 28.49
C ILE A 308 39.54 13.70 26.96
N PRO A 309 40.64 13.37 26.23
CA PRO A 309 40.56 13.18 24.80
C PRO A 309 39.75 11.91 24.49
N GLY A 310 38.94 11.95 23.44
CA GLY A 310 38.16 10.80 22.98
C GLY A 310 38.08 10.76 21.46
N THR A 311 38.10 9.56 20.91
CA THR A 311 37.91 9.30 19.47
C THR A 311 36.87 8.21 19.30
N GLY A 312 35.93 8.37 18.35
CA GLY A 312 34.91 7.38 18.04
C GLY A 312 35.17 6.63 16.74
N VAL A 313 34.81 5.35 16.70
CA VAL A 313 34.73 4.54 15.48
C VAL A 313 33.32 3.96 15.38
N VAL A 314 32.65 4.13 14.24
CA VAL A 314 31.35 3.50 13.98
C VAL A 314 31.56 2.31 13.06
N ASN A 315 31.15 1.13 13.51
CA ASN A 315 31.14 -0.08 12.70
C ASN A 315 29.72 -0.35 12.23
N HIS A 316 29.56 -0.60 10.94
CA HIS A 316 28.29 -0.95 10.31
C HIS A 316 28.39 -2.37 9.79
N PHE A 317 27.46 -3.23 10.23
CA PHE A 317 27.38 -4.63 9.83
C PHE A 317 26.06 -4.86 9.09
N GLU A 318 26.15 -5.39 7.87
CA GLU A 318 24.98 -5.81 7.09
C GLU A 318 24.91 -7.33 7.07
N PRO A 319 23.70 -7.90 7.27
CA PRO A 319 23.53 -9.34 7.19
C PRO A 319 23.83 -9.84 5.77
N PRO A 320 24.30 -11.10 5.64
CA PRO A 320 24.50 -11.73 4.35
C PRO A 320 23.21 -11.76 3.52
N GLN A 321 23.34 -11.58 2.21
CA GLN A 321 22.18 -11.60 1.29
C GLN A 321 21.72 -13.02 0.95
N GLU A 322 22.61 -14.02 1.08
CA GLU A 322 22.33 -15.44 0.87
C GLU A 322 22.78 -16.29 2.07
N GLU A 323 22.12 -17.42 2.26
CA GLU A 323 22.41 -18.35 3.36
C GLU A 323 23.79 -19.01 3.16
N GLY A 324 24.75 -18.65 4.01
CA GLY A 324 26.14 -19.14 3.93
C GLY A 324 27.20 -18.05 3.66
N ASP A 325 26.78 -16.83 3.35
CA ASP A 325 27.69 -15.69 3.19
C ASP A 325 28.13 -15.08 4.53
N ASP A 326 29.28 -14.40 4.52
CA ASP A 326 29.79 -13.65 5.66
C ASP A 326 29.04 -12.31 5.83
N TRP A 327 29.05 -11.78 7.05
CA TRP A 327 28.56 -10.43 7.33
C TRP A 327 29.40 -9.39 6.60
N ASN A 328 28.73 -8.43 5.95
CA ASN A 328 29.42 -7.31 5.33
C ASN A 328 29.72 -6.24 6.39
N TRP A 329 31.00 -5.99 6.62
CA TRP A 329 31.47 -4.96 7.53
C TRP A 329 31.95 -3.72 6.76
N SER A 330 31.57 -2.55 7.25
CA SER A 330 32.13 -1.27 6.83
C SER A 330 32.34 -0.35 8.03
N GLN A 331 33.36 0.50 7.94
CA GLN A 331 33.64 1.53 8.94
C GLN A 331 33.08 2.87 8.44
N LYS A 332 32.34 3.58 9.29
CA LYS A 332 31.75 4.92 9.01
C LYS A 332 32.33 6.00 9.94
#